data_AF-A0A939VD51-F1
#
_entry.id   AF-A0A939VD51-F1
#
_cell.length_a   1.000
_cell.length_b   1.000
_cell.length_c   1.000
_cell.angle_alpha   90.00
_cell.angle_beta   90.00
_cell.angle_gamma   90.00
#
_symmetry.space_group_name_H-M   'P 1'
#
loop_
_entity.id
_entity.type
_entity.pdbx_description
1 polymer ?
#
loop_
_entity_poly.entity_id
_entity_poly.type
_entity_poly.pdbx_seq_one_letter_code
_entity_poly.pdbx_strand_id
1 'polypeptide(L)'
;MSIQRLISAGIIAIVCSALSIEAAAQTDVSIVDRPAMGTQANYPTYRAPLHGGALLKLPVGKVQPGGWLREVLIRQKNGLNGQLGTVSAWLEKTNNQWLSDSGDHGWEEVPYWLRGYASLAYILDDTAMKAEAQTWFEGVFRNLKADGFLGPRNTSGGRPEVWAQMIMLWALQTYYEHSGDNRALTAMSNYMKWELTVPDDQFLKDYWENKRGSDNEWSVVWLYNRTADASLLP
;
A
#
# COMPACT_ATOMS: atom_id res chain seq x y z
N MET A 1 -55.23 39.24 -49.21
CA MET A 1 -54.57 39.04 -47.89
C MET A 1 -54.95 37.64 -47.44
N SER A 2 -54.07 36.66 -47.70
CA SER A 2 -54.43 35.22 -47.66
C SER A 2 -53.58 34.44 -46.67
N ILE A 3 -54.25 33.50 -46.03
CA ILE A 3 -53.88 32.61 -44.93
C ILE A 3 -52.88 31.56 -45.43
N GLN A 4 -51.58 31.87 -45.40
CA GLN A 4 -50.55 30.89 -45.81
C GLN A 4 -49.21 30.97 -45.04
N ARG A 5 -49.15 31.67 -43.92
CA ARG A 5 -47.92 31.75 -43.09
C ARG A 5 -48.23 31.48 -41.62
N LEU A 6 -48.48 30.22 -41.25
CA LEU A 6 -48.50 29.83 -39.82
C LEU A 6 -48.34 28.33 -39.51
N ILE A 7 -47.99 27.47 -40.47
CA ILE A 7 -47.90 26.00 -40.20
C ILE A 7 -46.46 25.44 -40.20
N SER A 8 -45.44 26.23 -40.53
CA SER A 8 -44.09 25.68 -40.71
C SER A 8 -43.16 25.75 -39.48
N ALA A 9 -43.63 26.22 -38.31
CA ALA A 9 -42.78 26.38 -37.12
C ALA A 9 -43.00 25.32 -36.01
N GLY A 10 -43.91 24.36 -36.20
CA GLY A 10 -44.37 23.46 -35.13
C GLY A 10 -43.88 22.02 -35.15
N ILE A 11 -43.05 21.59 -36.11
CA ILE A 11 -42.73 20.15 -36.30
C ILE A 11 -41.24 19.82 -36.14
N ILE A 12 -40.35 20.81 -35.95
CA ILE A 12 -38.89 20.56 -35.83
C ILE A 12 -38.41 20.49 -34.36
N ALA A 13 -39.32 20.55 -33.37
CA ALA A 13 -38.94 20.52 -31.95
C ALA A 13 -39.34 19.23 -31.20
N ILE A 14 -39.91 18.21 -31.85
CA ILE A 14 -40.39 16.97 -31.18
C ILE A 14 -39.79 15.69 -31.81
N VAL A 15 -38.62 15.77 -32.46
CA VAL A 15 -37.98 14.57 -33.06
C VAL A 15 -36.57 14.28 -32.52
N CYS A 16 -35.96 15.16 -31.73
CA CYS A 16 -34.65 14.89 -31.11
C CYS A 16 -34.71 14.32 -29.69
N SER A 17 -35.89 13.93 -29.20
CA SER A 17 -36.07 13.44 -27.82
C SER A 17 -36.15 11.91 -27.69
N ALA A 18 -36.00 11.16 -28.77
CA ALA A 18 -36.06 9.71 -28.75
C ALA A 18 -34.80 9.15 -29.41
N LEU A 19 -34.13 8.23 -28.71
CA LEU A 19 -32.92 7.48 -29.07
C LEU A 19 -31.64 7.87 -28.33
N SER A 20 -31.74 8.08 -27.01
CA SER A 20 -30.72 7.52 -26.12
C SER A 20 -31.11 6.05 -25.87
N ILE A 21 -30.81 5.16 -26.82
CA ILE A 21 -30.77 3.73 -26.50
C ILE A 21 -29.48 3.54 -25.71
N GLU A 22 -29.59 3.61 -24.38
CA GLU A 22 -28.60 3.00 -23.53
C GLU A 22 -28.64 1.51 -23.86
N ALA A 23 -27.65 1.04 -24.61
CA ALA A 23 -27.37 -0.37 -24.72
C ALA A 23 -26.99 -0.83 -23.31
N ALA A 24 -27.98 -1.22 -22.52
CA ALA A 24 -27.76 -1.95 -21.29
C ALA A 24 -27.06 -3.24 -21.72
N ALA A 25 -25.73 -3.26 -21.64
CA ALA A 25 -24.96 -4.47 -21.82
C ALA A 25 -25.58 -5.49 -20.87
N GLN A 26 -26.20 -6.53 -21.44
CA GLN A 26 -26.79 -7.60 -20.67
C GLN A 26 -25.65 -8.22 -19.87
N THR A 27 -25.60 -7.87 -18.58
CA THR A 27 -24.54 -8.35 -17.69
C THR A 27 -24.93 -9.79 -17.36
N ASP A 28 -24.32 -10.75 -18.03
CA ASP A 28 -24.46 -12.16 -17.69
C ASP A 28 -23.80 -12.38 -16.33
N VAL A 29 -24.63 -12.46 -15.29
CA VAL A 29 -24.19 -12.78 -13.94
C VAL A 29 -24.31 -14.28 -13.77
N SER A 30 -23.18 -14.93 -13.52
CA SER A 30 -23.14 -16.35 -13.18
C SER A 30 -22.51 -16.54 -11.80
N ILE A 31 -23.00 -17.54 -11.07
CA ILE A 31 -22.36 -18.01 -9.84
C ILE A 31 -21.31 -19.03 -10.26
N VAL A 32 -20.07 -18.80 -9.86
CA VAL A 32 -18.94 -19.70 -10.11
C VAL A 32 -18.32 -20.09 -8.78
N ASP A 33 -17.80 -21.32 -8.68
CA ASP A 33 -17.12 -21.78 -7.47
C ASP A 33 -15.84 -20.97 -7.19
N ARG A 34 -15.15 -20.51 -8.24
CA ARG A 34 -13.94 -19.68 -8.16
C ARG A 34 -13.87 -18.68 -9.32
N PRO A 35 -13.39 -17.44 -9.07
CA PRO A 35 -13.05 -16.52 -10.16
C PRO A 35 -12.04 -17.16 -11.11
N ALA A 36 -12.21 -16.94 -12.41
CA ALA A 36 -11.22 -17.38 -13.39
C ALA A 36 -9.86 -16.74 -13.07
N MET A 37 -8.78 -17.53 -13.16
CA MET A 37 -7.43 -17.00 -13.05
C MET A 37 -7.17 -16.09 -14.25
N GLY A 38 -7.21 -14.78 -14.03
CA GLY A 38 -6.94 -13.81 -15.07
C GLY A 38 -5.46 -13.80 -15.47
N THR A 39 -5.20 -13.78 -16.77
CA THR A 39 -3.85 -13.55 -17.36
C THR A 39 -3.54 -12.07 -17.58
N GLN A 40 -4.34 -11.16 -17.00
CA GLN A 40 -4.28 -9.73 -17.29
C GLN A 40 -2.98 -9.10 -16.77
N ALA A 41 -2.23 -8.48 -17.70
CA ALA A 41 -0.84 -8.04 -17.53
C ALA A 41 -0.67 -6.63 -16.92
N ASN A 42 -1.73 -5.98 -16.46
CA ASN A 42 -1.69 -4.57 -16.06
C ASN A 42 -1.03 -4.33 -14.68
N TYR A 43 -0.89 -5.38 -13.86
CA TYR A 43 -0.31 -5.30 -12.52
C TYR A 43 0.58 -6.51 -12.26
N PRO A 44 1.63 -6.39 -11.41
CA PRO A 44 2.45 -7.53 -11.01
C PRO A 44 1.58 -8.66 -10.44
N THR A 45 1.65 -9.83 -11.05
CA THR A 45 0.96 -11.04 -10.60
C THR A 45 1.94 -12.01 -9.96
N TYR A 46 1.42 -13.12 -9.43
CA TYR A 46 2.21 -14.22 -8.90
C TYR A 46 3.11 -14.79 -10.00
N ARG A 47 4.43 -14.75 -9.77
CA ARG A 47 5.45 -15.30 -10.65
C ARG A 47 5.74 -16.73 -10.27
N ALA A 48 5.96 -17.60 -11.26
CA ALA A 48 6.50 -18.94 -11.03
C ALA A 48 7.83 -18.82 -10.25
N PRO A 49 8.10 -19.67 -9.24
CA PRO A 49 7.40 -20.91 -8.93
C PRO A 49 6.17 -20.77 -8.01
N LEU A 50 5.81 -19.55 -7.59
CA LEU A 50 4.64 -19.33 -6.74
C LEU A 50 3.35 -19.69 -7.49
N HIS A 51 2.40 -20.28 -6.75
CA HIS A 51 1.08 -20.55 -7.29
C HIS A 51 0.30 -19.25 -7.53
N GLY A 52 -0.42 -19.18 -8.65
CA GLY A 52 -1.30 -18.05 -8.94
C GLY A 52 -2.44 -17.90 -7.94
N GLY A 53 -2.75 -16.66 -7.57
CA GLY A 53 -3.92 -16.33 -6.75
C GLY A 53 -5.16 -16.06 -7.60
N ALA A 54 -6.34 -16.34 -7.03
CA ALA A 54 -7.64 -16.04 -7.65
C ALA A 54 -7.95 -14.53 -7.67
N LEU A 55 -7.36 -13.77 -6.74
CA LEU A 55 -7.52 -12.33 -6.60
C LEU A 55 -6.16 -11.66 -6.54
N LEU A 56 -6.09 -10.45 -7.10
CA LEU A 56 -4.91 -9.59 -7.06
C LEU A 56 -5.22 -8.31 -6.29
N LYS A 57 -4.32 -7.94 -5.37
CA LYS A 57 -4.37 -6.62 -4.73
C LYS A 57 -4.06 -5.54 -5.76
N LEU A 58 -4.96 -4.57 -5.90
CA LEU A 58 -4.69 -3.37 -6.69
C LEU A 58 -3.76 -2.42 -5.93
N PRO A 59 -2.82 -1.73 -6.62
CA PRO A 59 -1.95 -0.75 -5.98
C PRO A 59 -2.74 0.33 -5.24
N VAL A 60 -2.18 0.85 -4.15
CA VAL A 60 -2.79 1.93 -3.36
C VAL A 60 -3.19 3.12 -4.25
N GLY A 61 -4.38 3.68 -4.00
CA GLY A 61 -4.92 4.81 -4.77
C GLY A 61 -5.50 4.47 -6.16
N LYS A 62 -5.38 3.23 -6.64
CA LYS A 62 -6.05 2.79 -7.90
C LYS A 62 -7.54 2.59 -7.75
N VAL A 63 -8.03 2.45 -6.52
CA VAL A 63 -9.45 2.47 -6.19
C VAL A 63 -9.74 3.74 -5.39
N GLN A 64 -10.70 4.52 -5.88
CA GLN A 64 -11.07 5.80 -5.28
C GLN A 64 -12.39 5.64 -4.52
N PRO A 65 -12.42 5.95 -3.21
CA PRO A 65 -13.62 5.79 -2.40
C PRO A 65 -14.64 6.88 -2.75
N GLY A 66 -15.91 6.48 -2.83
CA GLY A 66 -17.06 7.39 -2.94
C GLY A 66 -17.95 7.35 -1.68
N GLY A 67 -18.92 8.27 -1.61
CA GLY A 67 -20.00 8.26 -0.61
C GLY A 67 -19.53 8.10 0.84
N TRP A 68 -20.17 7.19 1.57
CA TRP A 68 -19.91 6.92 2.98
C TRP A 68 -18.44 6.54 3.27
N LEU A 69 -17.83 5.69 2.43
CA LEU A 69 -16.44 5.27 2.64
C LEU A 69 -15.48 6.45 2.53
N ARG A 70 -15.71 7.36 1.57
CA ARG A 70 -14.88 8.57 1.42
C ARG A 70 -14.99 9.47 2.66
N GLU A 71 -16.20 9.63 3.19
CA GLU A 71 -16.45 10.43 4.39
C GLU A 71 -15.75 9.82 5.62
N VAL A 72 -15.79 8.50 5.80
CA VAL A 72 -15.07 7.82 6.89
C VAL A 72 -13.56 8.07 6.79
N LEU A 73 -12.99 7.97 5.59
CA LEU A 73 -11.55 8.22 5.37
C LEU A 73 -11.18 9.69 5.63
N ILE A 74 -12.04 10.64 5.24
CA ILE A 74 -11.85 12.06 5.57
C ILE A 74 -11.88 12.29 7.09
N ARG A 75 -12.79 11.63 7.81
CA ARG A 75 -12.82 11.70 9.28
C ARG A 75 -11.58 11.10 9.91
N GLN A 76 -11.07 9.99 9.38
CA GLN A 76 -9.83 9.38 9.84
C GLN A 76 -8.63 10.31 9.62
N LYS A 77 -8.60 11.01 8.49
CA LYS A 77 -7.61 12.05 8.17
C LYS A 77 -7.71 13.23 9.14
N ASN A 78 -8.92 13.72 9.41
CA ASN A 78 -9.12 14.87 10.29
C ASN A 78 -9.07 14.51 11.78
N GLY A 79 -9.10 13.21 12.11
CA GLY A 79 -9.04 12.66 13.45
C GLY A 79 -7.69 12.05 13.79
N LEU A 80 -7.69 11.02 14.63
CA LEU A 80 -6.49 10.49 15.29
C LEU A 80 -5.37 10.13 14.31
N ASN A 81 -5.66 9.43 13.20
CA ASN A 81 -4.61 8.98 12.28
C ASN A 81 -3.87 10.16 11.63
N GLY A 82 -4.62 11.12 11.07
CA GLY A 82 -3.99 12.25 10.40
C GLY A 82 -3.40 13.30 11.34
N GLN A 83 -3.87 13.35 12.60
CA GLN A 83 -3.40 14.28 13.62
C GLN A 83 -2.37 13.66 14.58
N LEU A 84 -2.03 12.37 14.45
CA LEU A 84 -1.21 11.66 15.45
C LEU A 84 0.14 12.34 15.70
N GLY A 85 0.75 12.92 14.67
CA GLY A 85 2.02 13.64 14.77
C GLY A 85 1.96 14.91 15.63
N THR A 86 0.76 15.39 16.00
CA THR A 86 0.59 16.56 16.89
C THR A 86 0.48 16.19 18.37
N VAL A 87 0.25 14.91 18.69
CA VAL A 87 -0.06 14.45 20.06
C VAL A 87 0.78 13.25 20.53
N SER A 88 1.32 12.46 19.61
CA SER A 88 2.07 11.24 19.96
C SER A 88 3.55 11.54 20.18
N ALA A 89 4.05 11.24 21.38
CA ALA A 89 5.48 11.30 21.68
C ALA A 89 6.31 10.39 20.76
N TRP A 90 5.76 9.25 20.33
CA TRP A 90 6.44 8.29 19.46
C TRP A 90 6.64 8.80 18.02
N LEU A 91 5.89 9.82 17.60
CA LEU A 91 6.05 10.49 16.31
C LEU A 91 6.81 11.81 16.42
N GLU A 92 7.34 12.14 17.61
CA GLU A 92 8.30 13.23 17.75
C GLU A 92 9.49 12.94 16.82
N LYS A 93 9.85 13.94 16.01
CA LYS A 93 10.91 13.79 15.00
C LYS A 93 12.28 13.89 15.65
N THR A 94 12.38 14.64 16.73
CA THR A 94 13.58 14.67 17.58
C THR A 94 13.71 13.33 18.30
N ASN A 95 14.93 12.78 18.40
CA ASN A 95 15.18 11.52 19.12
C ASN A 95 14.47 10.28 18.55
N ASN A 96 14.13 10.29 17.25
CA ASN A 96 13.44 9.18 16.61
C ASN A 96 14.41 8.26 15.85
N GLN A 97 14.44 6.99 16.22
CA GLN A 97 15.36 6.03 15.62
C GLN A 97 14.93 5.66 14.18
N TRP A 98 13.69 5.91 13.77
CA TRP A 98 13.30 5.73 12.37
C TRP A 98 13.81 6.85 11.45
N LEU A 99 14.16 8.01 12.03
CA LEU A 99 14.68 9.17 11.28
C LEU A 99 16.20 9.33 11.38
N SER A 100 16.83 8.73 12.39
CA SER A 100 18.28 8.77 12.64
C SER A 100 18.76 7.47 13.31
N ASP A 101 20.06 7.21 13.33
CA ASP A 101 20.62 6.02 14.02
C ASP A 101 20.73 6.17 15.56
N SER A 102 19.95 7.10 16.13
CA SER A 102 20.01 7.46 17.54
C SER A 102 18.62 7.80 18.06
N GLY A 103 18.43 7.69 19.36
CA GLY A 103 17.19 7.99 20.06
C GLY A 103 16.57 6.79 20.73
N ASP A 104 15.30 6.89 21.10
CA ASP A 104 14.56 5.88 21.88
C ASP A 104 13.22 5.46 21.25
N HIS A 105 12.78 6.14 20.18
CA HIS A 105 11.59 5.76 19.42
C HIS A 105 11.96 4.92 18.19
N GLY A 106 12.22 3.62 18.39
CA GLY A 106 12.60 2.70 17.31
C GLY A 106 11.77 1.43 17.20
N TRP A 107 10.70 1.33 17.97
CA TRP A 107 9.83 0.15 17.94
C TRP A 107 8.66 0.35 16.96
N GLU A 108 7.50 -0.25 17.24
CA GLU A 108 6.43 -0.49 16.26
C GLU A 108 5.54 0.72 15.91
N GLU A 109 5.57 1.80 16.71
CA GLU A 109 4.59 2.89 16.62
C GLU A 109 4.66 3.66 15.30
N VAL A 110 5.86 4.04 14.87
CA VAL A 110 6.09 4.72 13.58
C VAL A 110 5.70 3.81 12.41
N PRO A 111 6.18 2.56 12.30
CA PRO A 111 5.75 1.63 11.25
C PRO A 111 4.23 1.46 11.17
N TYR A 112 3.55 1.27 12.30
CA TYR A 112 2.10 1.09 12.31
C TYR A 112 1.36 2.32 11.81
N TRP A 113 1.72 3.48 12.35
CA TRP A 113 1.13 4.73 11.93
C TRP A 113 1.43 5.00 10.46
N LEU A 114 2.68 4.90 10.02
CA LEU A 114 3.10 5.23 8.66
C LEU A 114 2.41 4.32 7.62
N ARG A 115 2.26 3.02 7.92
CA ARG A 115 1.51 2.08 7.08
C ARG A 115 0.08 2.57 6.81
N GLY A 116 -0.64 3.00 7.84
CA GLY A 116 -2.01 3.50 7.73
C GLY A 116 -2.09 4.92 7.15
N TYR A 117 -1.21 5.81 7.61
CA TYR A 117 -1.15 7.21 7.23
C TYR A 117 -0.79 7.40 5.77
N ALA A 118 0.25 6.71 5.28
CA ALA A 118 0.65 6.76 3.87
C ALA A 118 -0.46 6.22 2.96
N SER A 119 -1.09 5.10 3.35
CA SER A 119 -2.24 4.55 2.59
C SER A 119 -3.36 5.58 2.46
N LEU A 120 -3.71 6.25 3.56
CA LEU A 120 -4.74 7.28 3.58
C LEU A 120 -4.36 8.50 2.74
N ALA A 121 -3.11 8.96 2.84
CA ALA A 121 -2.56 10.06 2.06
C ALA A 121 -2.65 9.81 0.55
N TYR A 122 -2.30 8.59 0.12
CA TYR A 122 -2.33 8.19 -1.29
C TYR A 122 -3.75 7.97 -1.81
N ILE A 123 -4.63 7.35 -1.01
CA ILE A 123 -6.03 7.13 -1.39
C ILE A 123 -6.78 8.45 -1.54
N LEU A 124 -6.62 9.38 -0.59
CA LEU A 124 -7.31 10.68 -0.63
C LEU A 124 -6.61 11.73 -1.53
N ASP A 125 -5.48 11.37 -2.13
CA ASP A 125 -4.63 12.27 -2.91
C ASP A 125 -4.27 13.56 -2.16
N ASP A 126 -3.96 13.45 -0.87
CA ASP A 126 -3.71 14.63 -0.03
C ASP A 126 -2.25 15.05 -0.04
N THR A 127 -1.96 16.21 -0.64
CA THR A 127 -0.59 16.73 -0.80
C THR A 127 0.16 16.90 0.52
N ALA A 128 -0.48 17.39 1.58
CA ALA A 128 0.17 17.66 2.85
C ALA A 128 0.53 16.34 3.57
N MET A 129 -0.40 15.39 3.62
CA MET A 129 -0.13 14.07 4.19
C MET A 129 0.92 13.30 3.38
N LYS A 130 0.92 13.42 2.05
CA LYS A 130 1.97 12.82 1.22
C LYS A 130 3.35 13.37 1.56
N ALA A 131 3.47 14.69 1.74
CA ALA A 131 4.73 15.32 2.12
C ALA A 131 5.20 14.89 3.52
N GLU A 132 4.29 14.76 4.48
CA GLU A 132 4.62 14.25 5.81
C GLU A 132 5.10 12.79 5.74
N ALA A 133 4.35 11.92 5.06
CA ALA A 133 4.75 10.52 4.85
C ALA A 133 6.12 10.41 4.17
N GLN A 134 6.38 11.27 3.16
CA GLN A 134 7.67 11.32 2.46
C GLN A 134 8.82 11.64 3.42
N THR A 135 8.62 12.53 4.40
CA THR A 135 9.65 12.84 5.40
C THR A 135 10.12 11.60 6.14
N TRP A 136 9.17 10.73 6.52
CA TRP A 136 9.46 9.47 7.20
C TRP A 136 10.13 8.45 6.29
N PHE A 137 9.63 8.26 5.06
CA PHE A 137 10.26 7.35 4.10
C PHE A 137 11.70 7.76 3.76
N GLU A 138 11.96 9.06 3.58
CA GLU A 138 13.33 9.55 3.38
C GLU A 138 14.21 9.33 4.62
N GLY A 139 13.64 9.42 5.83
CA GLY A 139 14.32 9.01 7.06
C GLY A 139 14.73 7.55 7.05
N VAL A 140 13.79 6.66 6.72
CA VAL A 140 14.03 5.21 6.59
C VAL A 140 15.14 4.92 5.57
N PHE A 141 15.10 5.56 4.40
CA PHE A 141 16.13 5.35 3.36
C PHE A 141 17.51 5.88 3.74
N ARG A 142 17.58 6.98 4.50
CA ARG A 142 18.86 7.46 5.06
C ARG A 142 19.38 6.56 6.18
N ASN A 143 18.51 5.79 6.82
CA ASN A 143 18.84 4.93 7.95
C ASN A 143 19.01 3.45 7.58
N LEU A 144 19.29 3.14 6.31
CA LEU A 144 19.66 1.79 5.87
C LEU A 144 21.07 1.43 6.33
N LYS A 145 21.27 0.19 6.76
CA LYS A 145 22.58 -0.29 7.23
C LYS A 145 23.37 -0.94 6.11
N ALA A 146 24.70 -0.89 6.23
CA ALA A 146 25.62 -1.43 5.24
C ALA A 146 25.50 -2.95 5.05
N ASP A 147 25.08 -3.69 6.09
CA ASP A 147 24.83 -5.13 6.05
C ASP A 147 23.42 -5.50 5.55
N GLY A 148 22.60 -4.50 5.17
CA GLY A 148 21.24 -4.70 4.69
C GLY A 148 20.14 -4.52 5.74
N PHE A 149 20.47 -4.35 7.03
CA PHE A 149 19.43 -4.15 8.05
C PHE A 149 18.62 -2.86 7.82
N LEU A 150 17.33 -2.92 8.13
CA LEU A 150 16.35 -1.85 7.90
C LEU A 150 16.07 -1.05 9.18
N GLY A 151 16.60 0.17 9.28
CA GLY A 151 16.25 1.11 10.35
C GLY A 151 16.77 0.71 11.75
N PRO A 152 16.00 0.98 12.82
CA PRO A 152 16.40 0.72 14.21
C PRO A 152 16.64 -0.77 14.52
N ARG A 153 17.77 -1.12 15.16
CA ARG A 153 18.02 -2.50 15.59
C ARG A 153 17.52 -2.75 17.00
N ASN A 154 16.48 -3.56 17.11
CA ASN A 154 15.99 -4.07 18.40
C ASN A 154 16.54 -5.48 18.64
N THR A 155 16.73 -5.84 19.91
CA THR A 155 17.17 -7.18 20.31
C THR A 155 16.42 -7.66 21.54
N SER A 156 16.07 -8.95 21.58
CA SER A 156 15.43 -9.61 22.71
C SER A 156 16.19 -10.88 23.08
N GLY A 157 16.72 -10.92 24.30
CA GLY A 157 17.51 -12.06 24.79
C GLY A 157 18.76 -12.35 23.95
N GLY A 158 19.41 -11.30 23.41
CA GLY A 158 20.61 -11.43 22.56
C GLY A 158 20.34 -11.81 21.11
N ARG A 159 19.08 -11.96 20.71
CA ARG A 159 18.65 -12.25 19.33
C ARG A 159 18.07 -10.99 18.69
N PRO A 160 18.11 -10.84 17.36
CA PRO A 160 17.38 -9.78 16.68
C PRO A 160 15.88 -9.84 17.01
N GLU A 161 15.26 -8.68 17.20
CA GLU A 161 13.82 -8.49 17.30
C GLU A 161 13.41 -7.65 16.09
N VAL A 162 12.66 -8.25 15.16
CA VAL A 162 12.40 -7.75 13.81
C VAL A 162 10.95 -7.35 13.58
N TRP A 163 10.11 -7.36 14.63
CA TRP A 163 8.69 -7.07 14.49
C TRP A 163 8.40 -5.72 13.85
N ALA A 164 9.10 -4.68 14.30
CA ALA A 164 8.91 -3.33 13.78
C ALA A 164 9.29 -3.23 12.29
N GLN A 165 10.32 -3.97 11.86
CA GLN A 165 10.73 -4.07 10.46
C GLN A 165 9.67 -4.75 9.62
N MET A 166 9.06 -5.85 10.07
CA MET A 166 7.99 -6.54 9.36
C MET A 166 6.83 -5.59 9.02
N ILE A 167 6.48 -4.69 9.94
CA ILE A 167 5.44 -3.66 9.70
C ILE A 167 5.94 -2.59 8.72
N MET A 168 7.19 -2.15 8.86
CA MET A 168 7.79 -1.15 7.96
C MET A 168 7.89 -1.68 6.52
N LEU A 169 8.15 -2.97 6.32
CA LEU A 169 8.12 -3.59 4.99
C LEU A 169 6.76 -3.36 4.30
N TRP A 170 5.65 -3.47 5.02
CA TRP A 170 4.33 -3.20 4.46
C TRP A 170 4.13 -1.71 4.13
N ALA A 171 4.69 -0.80 4.93
CA ALA A 171 4.68 0.63 4.59
C ALA A 171 5.49 0.92 3.32
N LEU A 172 6.66 0.28 3.15
CA LEU A 172 7.49 0.38 1.94
C LEU A 172 6.80 -0.19 0.70
N GLN A 173 6.02 -1.28 0.84
CA GLN A 173 5.19 -1.80 -0.25
C GLN A 173 4.18 -0.75 -0.73
N THR A 174 3.47 -0.12 0.19
CA THR A 174 2.51 0.96 -0.10
C THR A 174 3.21 2.16 -0.74
N TYR A 175 4.38 2.54 -0.22
CA TYR A 175 5.19 3.60 -0.80
C TYR A 175 5.55 3.30 -2.26
N TYR A 176 6.10 2.12 -2.54
CA TYR A 176 6.48 1.70 -3.89
C TYR A 176 5.27 1.65 -4.84
N GLU A 177 4.15 1.10 -4.38
CA GLU A 177 2.92 1.03 -5.18
C GLU A 177 2.42 2.40 -5.64
N HIS A 178 2.64 3.45 -4.85
CA HIS A 178 2.30 4.82 -5.21
C HIS A 178 3.41 5.50 -6.02
N SER A 179 4.68 5.38 -5.61
CA SER A 179 5.79 6.19 -6.13
C SER A 179 6.53 5.56 -7.32
N GLY A 180 6.56 4.23 -7.41
CA GLY A 180 7.44 3.49 -8.32
C GLY A 180 8.94 3.60 -7.96
N ASP A 181 9.30 4.13 -6.79
CA ASP A 181 10.70 4.34 -6.42
C ASP A 181 11.38 3.02 -6.01
N ASN A 182 12.31 2.58 -6.86
CA ASN A 182 13.05 1.34 -6.68
C ASN A 182 13.93 1.28 -5.42
N ARG A 183 14.20 2.40 -4.73
CA ARG A 183 14.89 2.38 -3.42
C ARG A 183 14.15 1.50 -2.41
N ALA A 184 12.82 1.43 -2.48
CA ALA A 184 12.03 0.53 -1.65
C ALA A 184 12.33 -0.95 -1.95
N LEU A 185 12.34 -1.33 -3.24
CA LEU A 185 12.65 -2.72 -3.63
C LEU A 185 14.07 -3.11 -3.24
N THR A 186 15.04 -2.21 -3.45
CA THR A 186 16.44 -2.43 -3.06
C THR A 186 16.58 -2.59 -1.54
N ALA A 187 15.95 -1.71 -0.76
CA ALA A 187 15.97 -1.79 0.70
C ALA A 187 15.37 -3.11 1.22
N MET A 188 14.19 -3.48 0.71
CA MET A 188 13.55 -4.76 1.09
C MET A 188 14.39 -5.97 0.66
N SER A 189 15.00 -5.94 -0.53
CA SER A 189 15.85 -7.04 -1.02
C SER A 189 17.08 -7.24 -0.14
N ASN A 190 17.74 -6.15 0.25
CA ASN A 190 18.90 -6.20 1.13
C ASN A 190 18.51 -6.67 2.54
N TYR A 191 17.37 -6.23 3.04
CA TYR A 191 16.86 -6.67 4.33
C TYR A 191 16.55 -8.17 4.37
N MET A 192 15.84 -8.70 3.37
CA MET A 192 15.56 -10.13 3.31
C MET A 192 16.83 -10.98 3.13
N LYS A 193 17.83 -10.46 2.39
CA LYS A 193 19.16 -11.10 2.32
C LYS A 193 19.87 -11.10 3.67
N TRP A 194 19.71 -10.05 4.47
CA TRP A 194 20.18 -10.04 5.86
C TRP A 194 19.42 -11.06 6.71
N GLU A 195 18.10 -11.18 6.58
CA GLU A 195 17.30 -12.18 7.31
C GLU A 195 17.79 -13.62 7.04
N LEU A 196 18.16 -13.93 5.80
CA LEU A 196 18.75 -15.23 5.42
C LEU A 196 20.12 -15.51 6.07
N THR A 197 20.78 -14.51 6.66
CA THR A 197 22.02 -14.71 7.45
C THR A 197 21.75 -15.03 8.91
N VAL A 198 20.52 -14.83 9.39
CA VAL A 198 20.15 -15.09 10.79
C VAL A 198 19.91 -16.59 10.98
N PRO A 199 20.58 -17.25 11.96
CA PRO A 199 20.35 -18.67 12.22
C PRO A 199 18.90 -19.00 12.55
N ASP A 200 18.41 -20.17 12.10
CA ASP A 200 17.02 -20.63 12.32
C ASP A 200 16.60 -20.69 13.79
N ASP A 201 17.55 -20.93 14.71
CA ASP A 201 17.32 -20.96 16.16
C ASP A 201 17.28 -19.55 16.78
N GLN A 202 17.57 -18.51 16.00
CA GLN A 202 17.54 -17.09 16.39
C GLN A 202 16.50 -16.27 15.64
N PHE A 203 16.06 -16.69 14.45
CA PHE A 203 15.09 -15.97 13.63
C PHE A 203 13.63 -16.17 14.09
N LEU A 204 12.86 -15.08 14.16
CA LEU A 204 11.44 -15.03 14.54
C LEU A 204 11.16 -15.75 15.88
N LYS A 205 11.97 -15.45 16.90
CA LYS A 205 11.89 -16.10 18.22
C LYS A 205 11.32 -15.23 19.32
N ASP A 206 11.18 -13.93 19.10
CA ASP A 206 10.46 -13.05 20.02
C ASP A 206 8.94 -13.14 19.79
N TYR A 207 8.14 -12.55 20.69
CA TYR A 207 6.72 -12.87 20.81
C TYR A 207 5.92 -12.58 19.54
N TRP A 208 5.97 -11.35 19.02
CA TRP A 208 5.10 -10.94 17.91
C TRP A 208 5.55 -11.50 16.56
N GLU A 209 6.84 -11.37 16.26
CA GLU A 209 7.46 -11.91 15.05
C GLU A 209 7.27 -13.43 14.92
N ASN A 210 7.29 -14.17 16.04
CA ASN A 210 7.04 -15.61 16.05
C ASN A 210 5.58 -15.94 15.69
N LYS A 211 4.62 -15.20 16.27
CA LYS A 211 3.19 -15.43 16.01
C LYS A 211 2.74 -14.97 14.63
N ARG A 212 3.49 -14.04 14.03
CA ARG A 212 3.11 -13.34 12.80
C ARG A 212 4.15 -13.47 11.71
N GLY A 213 4.98 -14.51 11.74
CA GLY A 213 6.01 -14.76 10.72
C GLY A 213 5.46 -14.78 9.29
N SER A 214 4.21 -15.19 9.11
CA SER A 214 3.51 -15.13 7.81
C SER A 214 3.36 -13.71 7.25
N ASP A 215 3.32 -12.67 8.11
CA ASP A 215 3.29 -11.28 7.66
C ASP A 215 4.64 -10.86 7.04
N ASN A 216 5.73 -11.48 7.48
CA ASN A 216 7.04 -11.31 6.85
C ASN A 216 7.12 -12.11 5.54
N GLU A 217 6.67 -13.35 5.55
CA GLU A 217 6.56 -14.19 4.34
C GLU A 217 5.76 -13.50 3.24
N TRP A 218 4.66 -12.82 3.58
CA TRP A 218 3.91 -12.00 2.63
C TRP A 218 4.79 -10.95 1.95
N SER A 219 5.66 -10.28 2.71
CA SER A 219 6.58 -9.28 2.16
C SER A 219 7.59 -9.92 1.20
N VAL A 220 8.10 -11.11 1.52
CA VAL A 220 8.98 -11.90 0.65
C VAL A 220 8.29 -12.22 -0.68
N VAL A 221 7.08 -12.78 -0.62
CA VAL A 221 6.26 -13.10 -1.80
C VAL A 221 5.95 -11.85 -2.62
N TRP A 222 5.57 -10.75 -1.97
CA TRP A 222 5.27 -9.48 -2.64
C TRP A 222 6.50 -8.94 -3.39
N LEU A 223 7.69 -9.05 -2.79
CA LEU A 223 8.94 -8.58 -3.37
C LEU A 223 9.37 -9.47 -4.54
N TYR A 224 9.33 -10.79 -4.34
CA TYR A 224 9.64 -11.77 -5.38
C TYR A 224 8.80 -11.54 -6.65
N ASN A 225 7.51 -11.30 -6.51
CA ASN A 225 6.61 -11.02 -7.63
C ASN A 225 6.96 -9.74 -8.41
N ARG A 226 7.82 -8.88 -7.86
CA ARG A 226 8.30 -7.65 -8.52
C ARG A 226 9.72 -7.78 -9.03
N THR A 227 10.60 -8.45 -8.31
CA THR A 227 12.04 -8.53 -8.63
C THR A 227 12.43 -9.81 -9.36
N ALA A 228 11.66 -10.88 -9.22
CA ALA A 228 12.01 -12.24 -9.62
C ALA A 228 13.35 -12.74 -9.03
N ASP A 229 13.79 -12.18 -7.90
CA ASP A 229 15.02 -12.59 -7.23
C ASP A 229 14.81 -13.97 -6.58
N ALA A 230 15.26 -15.02 -7.28
CA ALA A 230 15.13 -16.41 -6.84
C ALA A 230 15.90 -16.70 -5.55
N SER A 231 16.87 -15.86 -5.14
CA SER A 231 17.58 -16.04 -3.87
C SER A 231 16.72 -15.80 -2.63
N LEU A 232 15.52 -15.24 -2.81
CA LEU A 232 14.56 -14.96 -1.74
C LEU A 232 13.63 -16.15 -1.42
N LEU A 233 13.66 -17.20 -2.24
CA LEU A 233 12.84 -18.40 -2.07
C LEU A 233 13.73 -19.60 -1.74
N PRO A 234 13.20 -20.61 -1.03
CA PRO A 234 13.90 -21.87 -0.75
C PRO A 234 14.16 -22.71 -2.01
#